data_AF-A0A371IVM7-F1
#
_entry.id   AF-A0A371IVM7-F1
#
_cell.length_a   1.000
_cell.length_b   1.000
_cell.length_c   1.000
_cell.angle_alpha   90.00
_cell.angle_beta   90.00
_cell.angle_gamma   90.00
#
_symmetry.space_group_name_H-M   'P 1'
#
loop_
_entity.id
_entity.type
_entity.pdbx_description
1 polymer ?
#
loop_
_entity_poly.entity_id
_entity_poly.type
_entity_poly.pdbx_seq_one_letter_code
_entity_poly.pdbx_strand_id
1 'polypeptide(L)'
;MPYDLENRQPDIVYIHNPYDGINKLTMVYPKYFSKNLLNYTNMLVYVPYFVAGSYENQVSQFNLLPGAVNSTKVVVQSKVQKELFIASGHSCDNILNLGSPKFDATLLACRNNKTIRPEWKNIIKDKKVFLFNTGISDLLSNLD
;
A
#
# COMPACT_ATOMS: atom_id res chain seq x y z
N MET A 1 -17.01 7.46 -19.16
CA MET A 1 -16.15 6.73 -20.12
C MET A 1 -15.03 6.08 -19.35
N PRO A 2 -14.78 4.76 -19.50
CA PRO A 2 -13.60 4.13 -18.90
C PRO A 2 -12.33 4.73 -19.50
N TYR A 3 -11.22 4.70 -18.75
CA TYR A 3 -9.95 5.22 -19.22
C TYR A 3 -9.43 4.37 -20.39
N ASP A 4 -8.94 5.04 -21.44
CA ASP A 4 -8.50 4.40 -22.68
C ASP A 4 -7.01 4.04 -22.62
N LEU A 5 -6.72 2.85 -22.09
CA LEU A 5 -5.36 2.33 -21.99
C LEU A 5 -4.76 1.97 -23.36
N GLU A 6 -5.60 1.56 -24.30
CA GLU A 6 -5.18 1.07 -25.63
C GLU A 6 -4.56 2.20 -26.45
N ASN A 7 -5.22 3.36 -26.48
CA ASN A 7 -4.70 4.52 -27.20
C ASN A 7 -3.65 5.29 -26.38
N ARG A 8 -3.73 5.28 -25.05
CA ARG A 8 -2.81 6.07 -24.21
C ARG A 8 -1.41 5.47 -24.11
N GLN A 9 -1.28 4.14 -24.07
CA GLN A 9 -0.02 3.40 -23.92
C GLN A 9 0.93 4.04 -22.89
N PRO A 10 0.53 4.11 -21.61
CA PRO A 10 1.30 4.83 -20.60
C PRO A 10 2.70 4.26 -20.40
N ASP A 11 3.70 5.15 -20.38
CA ASP A 11 5.11 4.79 -20.11
C ASP A 11 5.27 4.09 -18.76
N ILE A 12 4.52 4.54 -17.76
CA ILE A 12 4.51 4.03 -16.39
C ILE A 12 3.08 3.99 -15.87
N VAL A 13 2.72 2.89 -15.20
CA VAL A 13 1.46 2.77 -14.47
C VAL A 13 1.75 2.53 -12.99
N TYR A 14 1.12 3.32 -12.12
CA TYR A 14 1.18 3.12 -10.68
C TYR A 14 -0.10 2.48 -10.17
N ILE A 15 0.04 1.42 -9.37
CA ILE A 15 -1.06 0.79 -8.66
C ILE A 15 -0.80 0.81 -7.16
N HIS A 16 -1.87 0.92 -6.37
CA HIS A 16 -1.77 0.84 -4.91
C HIS A 16 -2.55 -0.34 -4.33
N ASN A 17 -3.46 -0.93 -5.09
CA ASN A 17 -4.34 -2.01 -4.65
C ASN A 17 -3.83 -3.35 -5.20
N PRO A 18 -3.44 -4.32 -4.36
CA PRO A 18 -2.82 -5.55 -4.82
C PRO A 18 -3.78 -6.73 -5.06
N TYR A 19 -5.08 -6.60 -4.81
CA TYR A 19 -6.01 -7.72 -4.61
C TYR A 19 -6.78 -8.20 -5.85
N ASP A 20 -6.17 -8.19 -7.03
CA ASP A 20 -6.86 -8.57 -8.27
C ASP A 20 -7.54 -9.94 -8.17
N GLY A 21 -8.87 -9.96 -8.34
CA GLY A 21 -9.67 -11.19 -8.38
C GLY A 21 -9.75 -11.99 -7.08
N ILE A 22 -9.06 -11.59 -6.00
CA ILE A 22 -8.97 -12.36 -4.75
C ILE A 22 -9.69 -11.69 -3.58
N ASN A 23 -10.00 -10.39 -3.66
CA ASN A 23 -10.80 -9.69 -2.67
C ASN A 23 -11.99 -9.00 -3.36
N LYS A 24 -13.19 -9.60 -3.27
CA LYS A 24 -14.40 -9.05 -3.92
C LYS A 24 -14.80 -7.67 -3.39
N LEU A 25 -14.41 -7.31 -2.17
CA LEU A 25 -14.74 -6.02 -1.57
C LEU A 25 -13.85 -4.90 -2.12
N THR A 26 -12.56 -5.18 -2.34
CA THR A 26 -11.57 -4.15 -2.68
C THR A 26 -10.98 -4.29 -4.09
N MET A 27 -11.33 -5.33 -4.86
CA MET A 27 -10.84 -5.49 -6.23
C MET A 27 -11.35 -4.37 -7.15
N VAL A 28 -10.52 -4.01 -8.12
CA VAL A 28 -10.90 -3.10 -9.20
C VAL A 28 -11.66 -3.84 -10.30
N TYR A 29 -12.21 -3.11 -11.26
CA TYR A 29 -12.80 -3.73 -12.45
C TYR A 29 -11.75 -4.58 -13.20
N PRO A 30 -12.05 -5.82 -13.64
CA PRO A 30 -11.04 -6.76 -14.17
C PRO A 30 -10.16 -6.22 -15.29
N LYS A 31 -10.64 -5.27 -16.12
CA LYS A 31 -9.81 -4.59 -17.13
C LYS A 31 -8.54 -3.96 -16.54
N TYR A 32 -8.59 -3.53 -15.28
CA TYR A 32 -7.48 -2.85 -14.59
C TYR A 32 -6.70 -3.77 -13.64
N PHE A 33 -6.89 -5.09 -13.69
CA PHE A 33 -6.02 -6.01 -12.97
C PHE A 33 -4.58 -5.85 -13.46
N SER A 34 -3.63 -5.93 -12.54
CA SER A 34 -2.19 -5.78 -12.76
C SER A 34 -1.69 -6.62 -13.94
N LYS A 35 -2.12 -7.88 -14.06
CA LYS A 35 -1.78 -8.75 -15.20
C LYS A 35 -2.22 -8.18 -16.55
N ASN A 36 -3.38 -7.52 -16.60
CA ASN A 36 -3.92 -6.92 -17.83
C ASN A 36 -3.25 -5.58 -18.13
N LEU A 37 -2.84 -4.83 -17.10
CA LEU A 37 -2.13 -3.56 -17.25
C LEU A 37 -0.77 -3.73 -17.94
N LEU A 38 -0.11 -4.87 -17.76
CA LEU A 38 1.17 -5.20 -18.43
C LEU A 38 1.07 -5.24 -19.96
N ASN A 39 -0.13 -5.35 -20.54
CA ASN A 39 -0.31 -5.27 -21.99
C ASN A 39 -0.18 -3.84 -22.54
N TYR A 40 -0.17 -2.83 -21.67
CA TYR A 40 -0.22 -1.41 -22.05
C TYR A 40 0.96 -0.61 -21.48
N THR A 41 1.86 -1.23 -20.73
CA THR A 41 3.04 -0.58 -20.16
C THR A 41 4.17 -1.58 -19.93
N ASN A 42 5.40 -1.12 -20.10
CA ASN A 42 6.61 -1.87 -19.72
C ASN A 42 7.03 -1.60 -18.27
N MET A 43 6.38 -0.67 -17.56
CA MET A 43 6.71 -0.30 -16.19
C MET A 43 5.45 -0.18 -15.33
N LEU A 44 5.06 -1.30 -14.74
CA LEU A 44 4.03 -1.37 -13.70
C LEU A 44 4.68 -1.25 -12.31
N VAL A 45 4.32 -0.23 -11.55
CA VAL A 45 4.88 0.07 -10.23
C VAL A 45 3.80 -0.09 -9.15
N TYR A 46 4.03 -1.02 -8.23
CA TYR A 46 3.19 -1.18 -7.04
C TYR A 46 3.72 -0.31 -5.88
N VAL A 47 2.85 0.56 -5.37
CA VAL A 47 3.09 1.39 -4.19
C VAL A 47 2.03 1.06 -3.14
N PRO A 48 2.35 0.31 -2.08
CA PRO A 48 1.36 -0.14 -1.10
C PRO A 48 0.49 1.00 -0.53
N TYR A 49 -0.82 0.80 -0.52
CA TYR A 49 -1.78 1.76 0.05
C TYR A 49 -1.80 1.79 1.58
N PHE A 50 -0.96 1.00 2.26
CA PHE A 50 -0.82 0.95 3.71
C PHE A 50 0.64 1.15 4.14
N VAL A 51 0.87 1.20 5.45
CA VAL A 51 2.19 1.06 6.10
C VAL A 51 2.11 -0.18 6.97
N ALA A 52 3.08 -1.09 6.84
CA ALA A 52 3.15 -2.26 7.70
C ALA A 52 3.57 -1.85 9.12
N GLY A 53 2.77 -2.20 10.13
CA GLY A 53 3.07 -1.90 11.53
C GLY A 53 4.12 -2.84 12.14
N SER A 54 4.08 -4.12 11.77
CA SER A 54 5.08 -5.13 12.10
C SER A 54 5.32 -6.02 10.90
N TYR A 55 6.43 -6.77 10.92
CA TYR A 55 6.79 -7.70 9.85
C TYR A 55 6.63 -9.17 10.26
N GLU A 56 5.71 -9.47 11.18
CA GLU A 56 5.39 -10.86 11.53
C GLU A 56 4.83 -11.61 10.29
N ASN A 57 4.75 -12.94 10.39
CA ASN A 57 4.42 -13.95 9.36
C ASN A 57 3.41 -13.57 8.23
N GLN A 58 2.61 -12.52 8.41
CA GLN A 58 1.67 -11.93 7.44
C GLN A 58 2.33 -11.25 6.23
N VAL A 59 3.56 -10.72 6.34
CA VAL A 59 4.23 -10.07 5.19
C VAL A 59 4.44 -11.06 4.04
N SER A 60 4.62 -12.35 4.36
CA SER A 60 4.71 -13.41 3.36
C SER A 60 3.49 -13.46 2.43
N GLN A 61 2.29 -13.19 2.93
CA GLN A 61 1.06 -13.24 2.12
C GLN A 61 0.89 -12.00 1.25
N PHE A 62 1.20 -10.81 1.76
CA PHE A 62 1.08 -9.57 0.98
C PHE A 62 2.06 -9.52 -0.19
N ASN A 63 3.25 -10.08 -0.01
CA ASN A 63 4.28 -10.14 -1.06
C ASN A 63 3.85 -11.01 -2.25
N LEU A 64 2.92 -11.94 -2.03
CA LEU A 64 2.46 -12.89 -3.04
C LEU A 64 1.11 -12.48 -3.69
N LEU A 65 0.57 -11.31 -3.33
CA LEU A 65 -0.66 -10.82 -3.94
C LEU A 65 -0.44 -10.44 -5.41
N PRO A 66 -1.46 -10.57 -6.27
CA PRO A 66 -1.35 -10.33 -7.71
C PRO A 66 -0.68 -9.00 -8.08
N GLY A 67 -1.07 -7.89 -7.44
CA GLY A 67 -0.46 -6.60 -7.75
C GLY A 67 1.02 -6.50 -7.38
N ALA A 68 1.46 -7.22 -6.34
CA ALA A 68 2.88 -7.32 -6.00
C ALA A 68 3.62 -8.21 -7.01
N VAL A 69 3.08 -9.39 -7.32
CA VAL A 69 3.70 -10.39 -8.21
C VAL A 69 3.82 -9.90 -9.65
N ASN A 70 2.78 -9.26 -10.17
CA ASN A 70 2.75 -8.82 -11.57
C ASN A 70 3.50 -7.49 -11.79
N SER A 71 3.89 -6.78 -10.73
CA SER A 71 4.54 -5.48 -10.88
C SER A 71 6.01 -5.61 -11.25
N THR A 72 6.44 -4.81 -12.22
CA THR A 72 7.84 -4.69 -12.63
C THR A 72 8.70 -4.05 -11.53
N LYS A 73 8.11 -3.15 -10.74
CA LYS A 73 8.73 -2.53 -9.57
C LYS A 73 7.78 -2.54 -8.38
N VAL A 74 8.29 -2.79 -7.19
CA VAL A 74 7.55 -2.69 -5.92
C VAL A 74 8.28 -1.72 -5.01
N VAL A 75 7.58 -0.68 -4.55
CA VAL A 75 8.10 0.26 -3.56
C VAL A 75 7.86 -0.29 -2.17
N VAL A 76 8.93 -0.38 -1.37
CA VAL A 76 8.89 -0.89 0.00
C VAL A 76 9.39 0.15 1.00
N GLN A 77 8.87 0.05 2.22
CA GLN A 77 9.04 1.04 3.28
C GLN A 77 10.34 0.89 4.07
N SER A 78 11.03 -0.25 3.96
CA SER A 78 12.26 -0.52 4.71
C SER A 78 13.14 -1.61 4.05
N LYS A 79 14.38 -1.73 4.54
CA LYS A 79 15.30 -2.81 4.15
C LYS A 79 14.75 -4.19 4.52
N VAL A 80 14.18 -4.34 5.73
CA VAL A 80 13.58 -5.59 6.19
C VAL A 80 12.44 -6.02 5.26
N GLN A 81 11.59 -5.08 4.85
CA GLN A 81 10.53 -5.40 3.89
C GLN A 81 11.11 -5.82 2.53
N LYS A 82 12.17 -5.16 2.05
CA LYS A 82 12.86 -5.57 0.82
C LYS A 82 13.35 -7.02 0.90
N GLU A 83 14.00 -7.39 2.00
CA GLU A 83 14.50 -8.74 2.24
C GLU A 83 13.37 -9.78 2.25
N LEU A 84 12.21 -9.44 2.83
CA LEU A 84 11.05 -10.33 2.85
C LEU A 84 10.46 -10.56 1.44
N PHE A 85 10.41 -9.54 0.59
CA PHE A 85 10.01 -9.69 -0.81
C PHE A 85 10.97 -10.61 -1.56
N ILE A 86 12.28 -10.41 -1.39
CA ILE A 86 13.31 -11.25 -2.02
C ILE A 86 13.19 -12.71 -1.54
N ALA A 87 13.02 -12.91 -0.24
CA ALA A 87 12.80 -14.24 0.35
C ALA A 87 11.51 -14.91 -0.16
N SER A 88 10.54 -14.11 -0.62
CA SER A 88 9.29 -14.60 -1.24
C SER A 88 9.42 -14.86 -2.75
N GLY A 89 10.64 -14.78 -3.32
CA GLY A 89 10.93 -15.10 -4.72
C GLY A 89 10.95 -13.90 -5.68
N HIS A 90 10.85 -12.67 -5.18
CA HIS A 90 10.96 -11.48 -6.04
C HIS A 90 12.42 -11.18 -6.39
N SER A 91 12.66 -10.69 -7.61
CA SER A 91 13.99 -10.20 -8.01
C SER A 91 14.38 -8.97 -7.18
N CYS A 92 15.63 -8.94 -6.71
CA CYS A 92 16.18 -7.81 -5.94
C CYS A 92 16.07 -6.47 -6.69
N ASP A 93 16.22 -6.50 -8.01
CA ASP A 93 16.16 -5.31 -8.88
C ASP A 93 14.74 -4.77 -9.03
N ASN A 94 13.72 -5.59 -8.74
CA ASN A 94 12.33 -5.18 -8.79
C ASN A 94 11.92 -4.45 -7.50
N ILE A 95 12.65 -4.61 -6.40
CA ILE A 95 12.26 -4.08 -5.09
C ILE A 95 13.01 -2.78 -4.77
N LEU A 96 12.26 -1.69 -4.72
CA LEU A 96 12.74 -0.33 -4.49
C LEU A 96 12.49 0.08 -3.03
N ASN A 97 13.53 0.09 -2.21
CA ASN A 97 13.45 0.57 -0.84
C ASN A 97 13.54 2.11 -0.80
N LEU A 98 12.40 2.76 -1.02
CA LEU A 98 12.27 4.23 -1.08
C LEU A 98 11.47 4.81 0.10
N GLY A 99 11.04 3.98 1.04
CA GLY A 99 10.15 4.41 2.11
C GLY A 99 8.67 4.35 1.69
N SER A 100 7.84 5.20 2.30
CA SER A 100 6.42 5.28 1.99
C SER A 100 6.01 6.74 1.87
N PRO A 101 5.26 7.14 0.82
CA PRO A 101 4.70 8.49 0.71
C PRO A 101 3.85 8.91 1.93
N LYS A 102 3.36 7.95 2.70
CA LYS A 102 2.60 8.21 3.94
C LYS A 102 3.50 8.70 5.07
N PHE A 103 4.74 8.22 5.13
CA PHE A 103 5.73 8.75 6.05
C PHE A 103 6.12 10.16 5.66
N ASP A 104 6.30 10.45 4.37
CA ASP A 104 6.56 11.82 3.89
C ASP A 104 5.43 12.78 4.29
N ALA A 105 4.18 12.37 4.07
CA ALA A 105 3.01 13.15 4.48
C ALA A 105 2.97 13.39 6.01
N THR A 106 3.35 12.39 6.80
CA THR A 106 3.42 12.49 8.27
C THR A 106 4.51 13.45 8.70
N LEU A 107 5.72 13.31 8.15
CA LEU A 107 6.85 14.18 8.45
C LEU A 107 6.57 15.63 8.05
N LEU A 108 5.93 15.85 6.90
CA LEU A 108 5.51 17.18 6.45
C LEU A 108 4.47 17.78 7.41
N ALA A 109 3.50 16.99 7.86
CA ALA A 109 2.50 17.44 8.83
C ALA A 109 3.13 17.85 10.18
N CYS A 110 4.12 17.09 10.65
CA CYS A 110 4.88 17.41 11.85
C CYS A 110 5.71 18.70 11.68
N ARG A 111 6.40 18.86 10.55
CA ARG A 111 7.23 20.05 10.26
C ARG A 111 6.41 21.33 10.12
N ASN A 112 5.24 21.24 9.48
CA ASN A 112 4.39 22.40 9.23
C ASN A 112 3.53 22.79 10.44
N ASN A 113 3.78 22.21 11.63
CA ASN A 113 3.00 22.43 12.85
C ASN A 113 1.49 22.42 12.56
N LYS A 114 1.01 21.38 11.84
CA LYS A 114 -0.40 21.32 11.44
C LYS A 114 -1.29 21.60 12.64
N THR A 115 -2.02 22.70 12.57
CA THR A 115 -2.85 23.12 13.68
C THR A 115 -3.97 22.11 13.86
N ILE A 116 -4.10 21.61 15.08
CA ILE A 116 -5.22 20.77 15.49
C ILE A 116 -6.52 21.53 15.18
N ARG A 117 -7.50 20.84 14.60
CA ARG A 117 -8.77 21.49 14.25
C ARG A 117 -9.42 22.08 15.52
N PRO A 118 -10.08 23.25 15.44
CA PRO A 118 -10.58 23.97 16.62
C PRO A 118 -11.42 23.10 17.57
N GLU A 119 -12.23 22.20 17.03
CA GLU A 119 -13.09 21.27 17.79
C GLU A 119 -12.28 20.35 18.72
N TRP A 120 -11.09 19.92 18.30
CA TRP A 120 -10.25 19.01 19.08
C TRP A 120 -9.49 19.73 20.19
N LYS A 121 -9.20 21.03 20.04
CA LYS A 121 -8.39 21.80 21.02
C LYS A 121 -8.96 21.69 22.42
N ASN A 122 -10.27 21.87 22.59
CA ASN A 122 -10.93 21.78 23.89
C ASN A 122 -11.11 20.33 24.36
N ILE A 123 -11.31 19.39 23.43
CA ILE A 123 -11.52 17.97 23.76
C ILE A 123 -10.28 17.38 24.43
N ILE A 124 -9.08 17.69 23.92
CA ILE A 124 -7.81 17.11 24.36
C ILE A 124 -7.05 17.97 25.37
N LYS A 125 -7.50 19.21 25.62
CA LYS A 125 -6.85 20.14 26.54
C LYS A 125 -6.68 19.48 27.91
N ASP A 126 -5.47 19.57 28.46
CA ASP A 126 -5.08 19.06 29.78
C ASP A 126 -5.33 17.55 29.98
N LYS A 127 -5.44 16.79 28.88
CA LYS A 127 -5.64 15.34 28.92
C LYS A 127 -4.47 14.60 28.28
N LYS A 128 -4.19 13.41 28.80
CA LYS A 128 -3.35 12.43 28.11
C LYS A 128 -4.17 11.77 27.01
N VAL A 129 -3.71 11.88 25.77
CA VAL A 129 -4.38 11.28 24.59
C VAL A 129 -3.75 9.92 24.30
N PHE A 130 -4.58 8.89 24.20
CA PHE A 130 -4.18 7.55 23.76
C PHE A 130 -4.78 7.30 22.37
N LEU A 131 -3.93 6.90 21.42
CA LEU A 131 -4.38 6.38 20.14
C LEU A 131 -4.45 4.86 20.24
N PHE A 132 -5.67 4.34 20.15
CA PHE A 132 -5.91 2.90 20.04
C PHE A 132 -6.26 2.56 18.60
N ASN A 133 -5.48 1.68 17.98
CA ASN A 133 -5.67 1.25 16.60
C ASN A 133 -5.72 -0.28 16.57
N THR A 134 -6.80 -0.85 16.03
CA THR A 134 -7.01 -2.30 15.93
C THR A 134 -7.10 -2.73 14.47
N GLY A 135 -6.70 -3.96 14.18
CA GLY A 135 -6.84 -4.54 12.85
C GLY A 135 -8.24 -5.10 12.62
N ILE A 136 -8.67 -5.19 11.35
CA ILE A 136 -9.90 -5.90 11.01
C ILE A 136 -9.81 -7.39 11.35
N SER A 137 -8.62 -7.97 11.28
CA SER A 137 -8.36 -9.35 11.67
C SER A 137 -8.69 -9.60 13.15
N ASP A 138 -8.32 -8.69 14.05
CA ASP A 138 -8.61 -8.79 15.48
C ASP A 138 -10.12 -8.68 15.77
N LEU A 139 -10.83 -7.90 14.97
CA LEU A 139 -12.29 -7.78 15.06
C LEU A 139 -12.99 -9.05 14.56
N LEU A 140 -12.46 -9.66 13.49
CA LEU A 140 -13.04 -10.87 12.89
C LEU A 140 -12.68 -12.16 13.62
N SER A 141 -11.59 -12.19 14.38
CA SER A 141 -11.17 -13.36 15.18
C SER A 141 -12.03 -13.60 16.42
N ASN A 142 -12.96 -12.68 16.75
CA ASN A 142 -13.88 -12.77 17.88
C ASN A 142 -15.33 -13.10 17.46
N LEU A 143 -15.52 -13.62 16.24
CA LEU A 143 -16.81 -14.18 15.82
C LEU A 143 -16.87 -15.65 16.26
N ASP A 144 -17.34 -15.87 17.48
CA ASP A 144 -17.98 -17.13 17.87
C ASP A 144 -19.33 -17.30 17.15
#